data_AF-A0A8B8D4S9-F1
#
_entry.id   AF-A0A8B8D4S9-F1
#
_cell.length_a   1.000
_cell.length_b   1.000
_cell.length_c   1.000
_cell.angle_alpha   90.00
_cell.angle_beta   90.00
_cell.angle_gamma   90.00
#
_symmetry.space_group_name_H-M   'P 1'
#
loop_
_entity.id
_entity.type
_entity.pdbx_description
1 polymer ?
#
loop_
_entity_poly.entity_id
_entity_poly.type
_entity_poly.pdbx_seq_one_letter_code
_entity_poly.pdbx_strand_id
1 'polypeptide(L)'
;MSKYPQYDIKKFVMYPALSSLSEAIPKLLFIPNAESMAVQFLQMIPSRRISALQALHHQYFGDLPPKLFELPDAASIFNIPGLKLLPEMDELIHQSLTPAKPHERTRIRTTLKV
;
A
#
# COMPACT_ATOMS: atom_id res chain seq x y z
N MET A 1 -18.25 -7.21 -36.51
CA MET A 1 -19.00 -6.25 -35.67
C MET A 1 -19.23 -6.87 -34.31
N SER A 2 -19.17 -6.08 -33.23
CA SER A 2 -19.30 -6.59 -31.84
C SER A 2 -20.65 -7.27 -31.60
N LYS A 3 -20.68 -8.32 -30.79
CA LYS A 3 -21.90 -9.07 -30.41
C LYS A 3 -22.72 -8.39 -29.31
N TYR A 4 -22.22 -7.30 -28.74
CA TYR A 4 -22.80 -6.66 -27.56
C TYR A 4 -23.68 -5.45 -27.96
N PRO A 5 -24.99 -5.43 -27.63
CA PRO A 5 -25.93 -4.40 -28.09
C PRO A 5 -25.59 -2.97 -27.68
N GLN A 6 -24.84 -2.80 -26.59
CA GLN A 6 -24.45 -1.50 -26.03
C GLN A 6 -22.98 -1.14 -26.30
N TYR A 7 -22.25 -2.00 -27.01
CA TYR A 7 -20.85 -1.74 -27.33
C TYR A 7 -20.75 -0.73 -28.48
N ASP A 8 -20.31 0.48 -28.16
CA ASP A 8 -20.02 1.52 -29.13
C ASP A 8 -18.53 1.81 -29.15
N ILE A 9 -17.85 1.36 -30.20
CA ILE A 9 -16.40 1.56 -30.37
C ILE A 9 -16.03 3.05 -30.46
N LYS A 10 -16.96 3.92 -30.89
CA LYS A 10 -16.72 5.36 -31.02
C LYS A 10 -16.60 6.06 -29.67
N LYS A 11 -17.09 5.44 -28.58
CA LYS A 11 -16.93 5.94 -27.22
C LYS A 11 -15.53 5.67 -26.65
N PHE A 12 -14.79 4.73 -27.24
CA PHE A 12 -13.41 4.46 -26.86
C PHE A 12 -12.51 5.39 -27.66
N VAL A 13 -12.15 6.51 -27.05
CA VAL A 13 -11.07 7.36 -27.58
C VAL A 13 -9.78 6.54 -27.50
N MET A 14 -8.99 6.55 -28.58
CA MET A 14 -7.65 5.96 -28.55
C MET A 14 -6.80 6.77 -27.58
N TYR A 15 -6.55 6.22 -26.39
CA TYR A 15 -5.61 6.82 -25.45
C TYR A 15 -4.20 6.72 -26.03
N PRO A 16 -3.38 7.79 -25.93
CA PRO A 16 -1.99 7.69 -26.31
C PRO A 16 -1.32 6.58 -25.49
N ALA A 17 -0.42 5.84 -26.14
CA ALA A 17 0.36 4.83 -25.43
C ALA A 17 1.22 5.53 -24.39
N LEU A 18 1.07 5.15 -23.12
CA LEU A 18 1.96 5.58 -22.05
C LEU A 18 3.27 4.81 -22.15
N SER A 19 4.40 5.50 -22.00
CA SER A 19 5.72 4.85 -22.01
C SER A 19 6.06 4.25 -20.64
N SER A 20 5.43 4.79 -19.59
CA SER A 20 5.66 4.45 -18.18
C SER A 20 4.36 4.62 -17.38
N LEU A 21 4.19 3.82 -16.33
CA LEU A 21 3.03 3.96 -15.44
C LEU A 21 3.13 5.24 -14.60
N SER A 22 4.35 5.71 -14.36
CA SER A 22 4.62 6.95 -13.64
C SER A 22 4.10 8.20 -14.35
N GLU A 23 3.89 8.16 -15.68
CA GLU A 23 3.25 9.26 -16.43
C GLU A 23 1.78 9.47 -16.00
N ALA A 24 1.08 8.39 -15.70
CA ALA A 24 -0.30 8.44 -15.20
C ALA A 24 -0.35 8.54 -13.67
N ILE A 25 0.64 8.00 -12.96
CA ILE A 25 0.71 7.95 -11.50
C ILE A 25 2.06 8.49 -11.02
N PRO A 26 2.24 9.83 -10.93
CA PRO A 26 3.53 10.43 -10.58
C PRO A 26 4.10 10.00 -9.23
N LYS A 27 3.23 9.54 -8.30
CA LYS A 27 3.64 9.03 -6.98
C LYS A 27 4.63 7.86 -7.06
N LEU A 28 4.58 7.07 -8.14
CA LEU A 28 5.45 5.90 -8.32
C LEU A 28 6.93 6.28 -8.48
N LEU A 29 7.24 7.51 -8.90
CA LEU A 29 8.61 8.00 -9.01
C LEU A 29 9.30 8.16 -7.66
N PHE A 30 8.53 8.38 -6.60
CA PHE A 30 9.05 8.67 -5.26
C PHE A 30 9.20 7.42 -4.37
N ILE A 31 8.65 6.28 -4.81
CA ILE A 31 8.65 5.05 -4.02
C ILE A 31 9.55 4.04 -4.73
N PRO A 32 10.69 3.65 -4.13
CA PRO A 32 11.61 2.69 -4.74
C PRO A 32 10.91 1.40 -5.17
N ASN A 33 11.24 0.90 -6.37
CA ASN A 33 10.71 -0.34 -6.93
C ASN A 33 9.18 -0.40 -7.13
N ALA A 34 8.43 0.67 -6.85
CA ALA A 34 6.98 0.68 -6.90
C ALA A 34 6.44 0.50 -8.32
N GLU A 35 7.01 1.24 -9.29
CA GLU A 35 6.63 1.10 -10.69
C GLU A 35 6.92 -0.30 -11.23
N SER A 36 8.13 -0.83 -10.97
CA SER A 36 8.54 -2.17 -11.40
C SER A 36 7.58 -3.26 -10.88
N MET A 37 7.12 -3.14 -9.64
CA MET A 37 6.10 -4.02 -9.08
C MET A 37 4.73 -3.81 -9.72
N ALA A 38 4.28 -2.56 -9.83
CA ALA A 38 2.95 -2.21 -10.34
C ALA A 38 2.73 -2.68 -11.79
N VAL A 39 3.75 -2.55 -12.64
CA VAL A 39 3.71 -3.06 -14.02
C VAL A 39 3.46 -4.57 -14.04
N GLN A 40 4.06 -5.33 -13.13
CA GLN A 40 3.87 -6.79 -13.06
C GLN A 40 2.46 -7.19 -12.59
N PHE A 41 1.77 -6.34 -11.82
CA PHE A 41 0.36 -6.56 -11.45
C PHE A 41 -0.61 -6.16 -12.57
N LEU A 42 -0.36 -5.04 -13.24
CA LEU A 42 -1.28 -4.42 -14.20
C LEU A 42 -1.13 -5.01 -15.60
N GLN A 43 -1.15 -6.34 -15.70
CA GLN A 43 -1.13 -7.06 -16.97
C GLN A 43 -2.56 -7.31 -17.48
N MET A 44 -2.79 -6.96 -18.75
CA MET A 44 -4.07 -7.20 -19.43
C MET A 44 -4.42 -8.69 -19.45
N ILE A 45 -3.43 -9.56 -19.68
CA ILE A 45 -3.60 -11.02 -19.66
C ILE A 45 -3.37 -11.50 -18.22
N PRO A 46 -4.37 -12.14 -17.56
CA PRO A 46 -4.25 -12.55 -16.16
C PRO A 46 -3.07 -13.48 -15.89
N SER A 47 -2.77 -14.41 -16.81
CA SER A 47 -1.66 -15.36 -16.65
C SER A 47 -0.26 -14.72 -16.75
N ARG A 48 -0.16 -13.46 -17.16
CA ARG A 48 1.09 -12.70 -17.16
C ARG A 48 1.31 -11.92 -15.86
N ARG A 49 0.30 -11.85 -14.98
CA ARG A 49 0.44 -11.15 -13.70
C ARG A 49 1.38 -11.92 -12.79
N ILE A 50 2.16 -11.20 -12.00
CA ILE A 50 2.95 -11.78 -10.91
C ILE A 50 2.04 -12.49 -9.90
N SER A 51 2.46 -13.64 -9.39
CA SER A 51 1.75 -14.32 -8.30
C SER A 51 1.94 -13.58 -6.97
N ALA A 52 1.02 -13.79 -6.02
CA ALA A 52 1.15 -13.19 -4.68
C ALA A 52 2.46 -13.57 -3.99
N LEU A 53 2.87 -14.84 -4.10
CA LEU A 53 4.12 -15.33 -3.53
C LEU A 53 5.35 -14.67 -4.16
N GLN A 54 5.38 -14.54 -5.49
CA GLN A 54 6.48 -13.83 -6.15
C GLN A 54 6.51 -12.35 -5.80
N ALA A 55 5.35 -11.71 -5.69
CA ALA A 55 5.25 -10.30 -5.31
C ALA A 55 5.79 -10.05 -3.89
N LEU A 56 5.52 -10.97 -2.95
CA LEU A 56 6.04 -10.89 -1.58
C LEU A 56 7.58 -10.87 -1.53
N HIS A 57 8.25 -11.53 -2.49
CA HIS A 57 9.72 -11.58 -2.60
C HIS A 57 10.31 -10.48 -3.50
N HIS A 58 9.50 -9.55 -4.01
CA HIS A 58 9.98 -8.47 -4.85
C HIS A 58 10.75 -7.42 -4.04
N GLN A 59 11.74 -6.76 -4.67
CA GLN A 59 12.58 -5.75 -4.01
C GLN A 59 11.83 -4.54 -3.41
N TYR A 60 10.57 -4.35 -3.80
CA TYR A 60 9.68 -3.37 -3.15
C TYR A 60 9.51 -3.62 -1.65
N PHE A 61 9.52 -4.89 -1.23
CA PHE A 61 9.46 -5.29 0.18
C PHE A 61 10.85 -5.55 0.78
N GLY A 62 11.94 -5.13 0.12
CA GLY A 62 13.31 -5.41 0.55
C GLY A 62 13.67 -4.84 1.94
N ASP A 63 12.97 -3.79 2.36
CA ASP A 63 13.17 -3.14 3.66
C ASP A 63 12.42 -3.86 4.81
N LEU A 64 11.60 -4.88 4.50
CA LEU A 64 10.87 -5.63 5.52
C LEU A 64 11.76 -6.68 6.20
N PRO A 65 11.59 -6.92 7.53
CA PRO A 65 12.38 -7.91 8.24
C PRO A 65 12.19 -9.33 7.68
N PRO A 66 13.25 -10.15 7.56
CA PRO A 66 13.16 -11.54 7.09
C PRO A 66 12.17 -12.40 7.88
N LYS A 67 11.97 -12.08 9.16
CA LYS A 67 11.00 -12.77 10.04
C LYS A 67 9.56 -12.72 9.52
N LEU A 68 9.23 -11.79 8.61
CA LEU A 68 7.93 -11.73 7.93
C LEU A 68 7.61 -13.00 7.15
N PHE A 69 8.63 -13.60 6.53
CA PHE A 69 8.47 -14.79 5.68
C PHE A 69 8.35 -16.09 6.50
N GLU A 70 8.60 -16.03 7.82
CA GLU A 70 8.55 -17.18 8.74
C GLU A 70 7.29 -17.16 9.62
N LEU A 71 6.41 -16.16 9.43
CA LEU A 71 5.21 -16.03 10.25
C LEU A 71 4.21 -17.16 9.96
N PRO A 72 3.56 -17.72 11.01
CA PRO A 72 2.40 -18.57 10.83
C PRO A 72 1.25 -17.82 10.14
N ASP A 73 0.45 -18.51 9.34
CA ASP A 73 -0.68 -17.92 8.58
C ASP A 73 -1.66 -17.10 9.44
N ALA A 74 -1.88 -17.51 10.70
CA ALA A 74 -2.77 -16.84 11.63
C ALA A 74 -2.10 -15.75 12.49
N ALA A 75 -0.78 -15.57 12.39
CA ALA A 75 -0.04 -14.60 13.17
C ALA A 75 -0.09 -13.20 12.53
N SER A 76 -0.26 -12.18 13.37
CA SER A 76 -0.19 -10.79 12.91
C SER A 76 1.24 -10.38 12.58
N ILE A 77 1.43 -9.63 11.48
CA ILE A 77 2.74 -9.07 11.11
C ILE A 77 3.30 -8.11 12.17
N PHE A 78 2.43 -7.46 12.95
CA PHE A 78 2.82 -6.55 14.03
C PHE A 78 3.40 -7.27 15.25
N ASN A 79 3.39 -8.61 15.28
CA ASN A 79 4.12 -9.38 16.28
C ASN A 79 5.64 -9.37 16.02
N ILE A 80 6.09 -8.91 14.85
CA ILE A 80 7.51 -8.75 14.53
C ILE A 80 8.06 -7.53 15.29
N PRO A 81 9.07 -7.72 16.16
CA PRO A 81 9.71 -6.60 16.84
C PRO A 81 10.29 -5.60 15.83
N GLY A 82 9.95 -4.32 15.98
CA GLY A 82 10.42 -3.25 15.11
C GLY A 82 9.53 -2.94 13.91
N LEU A 83 8.59 -3.82 13.55
CA LEU A 83 7.58 -3.51 12.52
C LEU A 83 6.45 -2.69 13.16
N LYS A 84 6.27 -1.45 12.70
CA LYS A 84 5.25 -0.53 13.23
C LYS A 84 4.59 0.22 12.10
N LEU A 85 3.33 0.60 12.32
CA LEU A 85 2.64 1.55 11.46
C LEU A 85 3.24 2.94 11.68
N LEU A 86 3.57 3.63 10.60
CA LEU A 86 3.96 5.04 10.65
C LEU A 86 2.69 5.91 10.70
N PRO A 87 2.73 7.07 11.39
CA PRO A 87 1.62 8.02 11.36
C PRO A 87 1.36 8.50 9.94
N GLU A 88 0.12 8.86 9.65
CA GLU A 88 -0.21 9.46 8.35
C GLU A 88 0.49 10.83 8.22
N MET A 89 0.86 11.22 7.00
CA MET A 89 1.54 12.51 6.76
C MET A 89 0.72 13.71 7.24
N ASP A 90 -0.61 13.64 7.18
CA ASP A 90 -1.50 14.69 7.69
C ASP A 90 -1.39 14.82 9.22
N GLU A 91 -1.22 13.70 9.94
CA GLU A 91 -1.03 13.70 11.40
C GLU A 91 0.33 14.28 11.81
N LEU A 92 1.39 14.03 11.03
CA LEU A 92 2.72 14.61 11.28
C LEU A 92 2.72 16.13 11.10
N ILE A 93 1.99 16.63 10.10
CA ILE A 93 1.80 18.07 9.89
C ILE A 93 1.02 18.67 11.05
N HIS A 94 -0.05 18.02 11.51
CA HIS A 94 -0.82 18.48 12.67
C HIS A 94 0.00 18.49 13.97
N GLN A 95 0.84 17.48 14.21
CA GLN A 95 1.70 17.42 15.40
C GLN A 95 2.80 18.50 15.39
N SER A 96 3.34 18.86 14.23
CA SER A 96 4.35 19.93 14.11
C SER A 96 3.78 21.34 14.29
N LEU A 97 2.49 21.53 14.00
CA LEU A 97 1.79 22.82 14.13
C LEU A 97 1.16 23.06 15.51
N THR A 98 1.05 22.02 16.36
CA THR A 98 0.56 22.18 17.73
C THR A 98 1.70 22.20 18.74
N PRO A 99 1.82 23.21 19.61
CA PRO A 99 2.75 23.13 20.73
C PRO A 99 2.39 21.93 21.60
N ALA A 100 3.38 21.11 21.94
CA ALA A 100 3.20 19.90 22.72
C ALA A 100 2.39 20.18 23.98
N LYS A 101 1.12 19.76 24.00
CA LYS A 101 0.35 19.70 25.24
C LYS A 101 0.91 18.53 26.04
N PRO A 102 1.31 18.71 27.31
CA PRO A 102 1.74 17.60 28.13
C PRO A 102 0.61 16.58 28.18
N HIS A 103 0.90 15.34 27.73
CA HIS A 103 0.00 14.21 27.91
C HIS A 103 -0.11 13.93 29.40
N GLU A 104 -1.13 14.51 30.02
CA GLU A 104 -1.60 14.11 31.34
C GLU A 104 -2.11 12.67 31.19
N ARG A 105 -1.31 11.70 31.68
CA ARG A 105 -1.75 10.31 31.79
C ARG A 105 -2.98 10.31 32.69
N THR A 106 -4.17 10.22 32.09
CA THR A 106 -5.42 9.97 32.81
C THR A 106 -5.27 8.64 33.54
N ARG A 107 -4.95 8.70 34.84
CA ARG A 107 -4.95 7.54 35.72
C ARG A 107 -6.37 6.97 35.71
N ILE A 108 -6.48 5.70 35.34
CA ILE A 108 -7.71 4.92 35.48
C ILE A 108 -8.09 4.97 36.96
N ARG A 109 -9.21 5.62 37.29
CA ARG A 109 -9.82 5.54 38.63
C ARG A 109 -10.62 4.24 38.70
N THR A 110 -10.05 3.22 39.30
CA THR A 110 -10.80 2.02 39.70
C THR A 110 -11.52 2.33 41.02
N THR A 111 -12.84 2.44 41.01
CA THR A 111 -13.63 2.37 42.24
C THR A 111 -14.24 0.98 42.35
N LEU A 112 -13.69 0.15 43.22
CA LEU A 112 -14.34 -1.05 43.74
C LEU A 112 -15.53 -0.60 44.59
N LYS A 113 -16.75 -0.98 44.20
CA LYS A 113 -17.92 -0.87 45.08
C LYS A 113 -17.96 -2.14 45.93
N VAL A 114 -17.86 -1.97 47.25
CA VAL A 114 -18.23 -2.97 48.27
C VAL A 114 -19.70 -2.75 48.61
#